data_AF-A0AAU7LEE4-F1
#
_entry.id   AF-A0AAU7LEE4-F1
#
_cell.length_a   1.000
_cell.length_b   1.000
_cell.length_c   1.000
_cell.angle_alpha   90.00
_cell.angle_beta   90.00
_cell.angle_gamma   90.00
#
_symmetry.space_group_name_H-M   'P 1'
#
loop_
_entity.id
_entity.type
_entity.pdbx_description
1 polymer ?
#
loop_
_entity_poly.entity_id
_entity_poly.type
_entity_poly.pdbx_seq_one_letter_code
_entity_poly.pdbx_strand_id
1 'polypeptide(L)'
;MWSLLRRLLDGPPAPPDPYAETIQFDDAGFTRALGPADGPGRRQFWPWDDVCEFGFRFTPALFPDPWIGDCMEGLWYLRVRDEGALMAVEFGQEHLDPDALPAALLRHMPGLDRRALRDGLAVAARGPRHFAGEGEWVGWRRDPHCA
;
A
#
# COMPACT_ATOMS: atom_id res chain seq x y z
N MET A 1 11.94 -31.92 -24.24
CA MET A 1 13.38 -31.65 -23.99
C MET A 1 13.73 -30.18 -23.73
N TRP A 2 12.92 -29.21 -24.17
CA TRP A 2 13.20 -27.77 -23.97
C TRP A 2 12.95 -27.25 -22.53
N SER A 3 12.09 -27.92 -21.75
CA SER A 3 11.68 -27.49 -20.41
C SER A 3 12.73 -27.74 -19.31
N LEU A 4 13.60 -28.73 -19.50
CA LEU A 4 14.66 -29.07 -18.53
C LEU A 4 15.87 -28.14 -18.64
N LEU A 5 16.18 -27.65 -19.85
CA LEU A 5 17.26 -26.67 -20.07
C LEU A 5 16.91 -25.29 -19.54
N ARG A 6 15.62 -24.87 -19.62
CA ARG A 6 15.17 -23.57 -19.09
C ARG A 6 15.33 -23.50 -17.57
N ARG A 7 15.00 -24.59 -16.88
CA ARG A 7 15.11 -24.73 -15.42
C ARG A 7 16.55 -24.74 -14.88
N LEU A 8 17.56 -24.89 -15.75
CA LEU A 8 18.98 -24.79 -15.41
C LEU A 8 19.54 -23.38 -15.62
N LEU A 9 18.89 -22.56 -16.44
CA LEU A 9 19.26 -21.16 -16.72
C LEU A 9 18.54 -20.19 -15.79
N ASP A 10 17.29 -20.50 -15.45
CA ASP A 10 16.52 -19.80 -14.43
C ASP A 10 17.03 -20.29 -13.07
N GLY A 11 18.04 -19.61 -12.52
CA GLY A 11 18.54 -19.86 -11.17
C GLY A 11 17.40 -19.86 -10.14
N PRO A 12 17.64 -20.38 -8.92
CA PRO A 12 16.63 -20.34 -7.88
C PRO A 12 16.07 -18.92 -7.74
N PRO A 13 14.75 -18.75 -7.55
CA PRO A 13 14.17 -17.43 -7.36
C PRO A 13 14.96 -16.71 -6.27
N ALA A 14 15.27 -15.43 -6.51
CA ALA A 14 15.98 -14.63 -5.52
C ALA A 14 15.27 -14.79 -4.17
N PRO A 15 16.02 -15.03 -3.07
CA PRO A 15 15.41 -15.12 -1.76
C PRO A 15 14.62 -13.83 -1.49
N PRO A 16 13.45 -13.92 -0.85
CA PRO A 16 12.64 -12.74 -0.53
C PRO A 16 13.49 -11.75 0.25
N ASP A 17 13.37 -10.46 -0.09
CA ASP A 17 14.11 -9.39 0.58
C ASP A 17 13.72 -9.38 2.08
N PRO A 18 14.67 -9.62 3.00
CA PRO A 18 14.38 -9.63 4.43
C PRO A 18 14.00 -8.25 4.98
N TYR A 19 14.15 -7.18 4.19
CA TYR A 19 13.73 -5.83 4.55
C TYR A 19 12.46 -5.39 3.82
N ALA A 20 11.83 -6.27 3.04
CA ALA A 20 10.58 -5.98 2.37
C ALA A 20 9.51 -5.55 3.38
N GLU A 21 8.82 -4.47 3.04
CA GLU A 21 7.62 -4.06 3.74
C GLU A 21 6.57 -5.18 3.63
N THR A 22 5.99 -5.58 4.76
CA THR A 22 4.93 -6.59 4.81
C THR A 22 3.65 -5.94 5.29
N ILE A 23 2.62 -6.04 4.47
CA ILE A 23 1.28 -5.47 4.67
C ILE A 23 0.30 -6.65 4.81
N GLN A 24 -0.38 -6.73 5.95
CA GLN A 24 -1.38 -7.76 6.22
C GLN A 24 -2.70 -7.14 6.66
N PHE A 25 -3.78 -7.71 6.13
CA PHE A 25 -5.16 -7.39 6.50
C PHE A 25 -5.85 -8.67 6.95
N ASP A 26 -6.27 -8.69 8.21
CA ASP A 26 -7.03 -9.80 8.79
C ASP A 26 -8.26 -9.28 9.54
N ASP A 27 -9.01 -10.17 10.18
CA ASP A 27 -10.24 -9.79 10.88
C ASP A 27 -10.00 -8.92 12.13
N ALA A 28 -8.77 -8.90 12.67
CA ALA A 28 -8.43 -8.06 13.82
C ALA A 28 -8.05 -6.65 13.38
N GLY A 29 -7.36 -6.50 12.24
CA GLY A 29 -6.96 -5.19 11.77
C GLY A 29 -5.96 -5.19 10.62
N PHE A 30 -5.24 -4.08 10.56
CA PHE A 30 -4.16 -3.84 9.63
C PHE A 30 -2.81 -3.96 10.35
N THR A 31 -1.89 -4.76 9.80
CA THR A 31 -0.51 -4.86 10.27
C THR A 31 0.44 -4.37 9.19
N ARG A 32 1.39 -3.51 9.60
CA ARG A 32 2.57 -3.14 8.81
C ARG A 32 3.82 -3.60 9.54
N ALA A 33 4.66 -4.37 8.87
CA ALA A 33 5.96 -4.76 9.41
C ALA A 33 7.07 -4.34 8.44
N LEU A 34 8.15 -3.80 9.00
CA LEU A 34 9.38 -3.50 8.27
C LEU A 34 10.53 -4.30 8.89
N GLY A 35 11.27 -5.03 8.06
CA GLY A 35 12.35 -5.90 8.49
C GLY A 35 11.97 -7.38 8.62
N PRO A 36 12.92 -8.23 9.02
CA PRO A 36 12.76 -9.68 8.94
C PRO A 36 11.61 -10.18 9.81
N ALA A 37 10.83 -11.13 9.28
CA ALA A 37 9.63 -11.69 9.92
C ALA A 37 9.88 -12.22 11.35
N ASP A 38 11.10 -12.70 11.63
CA ASP A 38 11.52 -13.27 12.91
C ASP A 38 12.46 -12.35 13.73
N GLY A 39 12.72 -11.12 13.27
CA GLY A 39 13.61 -10.16 13.93
C GLY A 39 12.87 -9.08 14.72
N PRO A 40 13.59 -8.16 15.38
CA PRO A 40 13.03 -7.00 16.08
C PRO A 40 12.53 -5.93 15.08
N GLY A 41 11.93 -6.36 13.97
CA GLY A 41 11.32 -5.48 12.99
C GLY A 41 10.24 -4.62 13.64
N ARG A 42 10.06 -3.40 13.14
CA ARG A 42 9.08 -2.45 13.68
C ARG A 42 7.69 -2.85 13.18
N ARG A 43 7.10 -3.84 13.84
CA ARG A 43 5.73 -4.29 13.59
C ARG A 43 4.76 -3.34 14.27
N GLN A 44 3.87 -2.77 13.48
CA GLN A 44 2.81 -1.89 13.91
C GLN A 44 1.46 -2.52 13.54
N PHE A 45 0.47 -2.34 14.40
CA PHE A 45 -0.85 -2.91 14.26
C PHE A 45 -1.89 -1.85 14.62
N TRP A 46 -2.92 -1.75 13.79
CA TRP A 46 -4.07 -0.88 14.04
C TRP A 46 -5.35 -1.70 13.90
N PRO A 47 -6.22 -1.73 14.93
CA PRO A 47 -7.51 -2.39 14.83
C PRO A 47 -8.39 -1.63 13.84
N TRP A 48 -9.35 -2.34 13.25
CA TRP A 48 -10.24 -1.71 12.27
C TRP A 48 -10.99 -0.50 12.82
N ASP A 49 -11.37 -0.51 14.09
CA ASP A 49 -12.09 0.60 14.74
C ASP A 49 -11.32 1.92 14.76
N ASP A 50 -9.99 1.86 14.68
CA ASP A 50 -9.15 3.04 14.60
C ASP A 50 -8.91 3.51 13.16
N VAL A 51 -9.30 2.73 12.15
CA VAL A 51 -9.21 3.12 10.74
C VAL A 51 -10.35 4.05 10.36
N CYS A 52 -10.02 5.25 9.92
CA CYS A 52 -10.94 6.34 9.63
C CYS A 52 -11.11 6.62 8.14
N GLU A 53 -10.06 6.36 7.35
CA GLU A 53 -10.07 6.59 5.91
C GLU A 53 -9.14 5.59 5.22
N PHE A 54 -9.49 5.21 3.99
CA PHE A 54 -8.62 4.44 3.10
C PHE A 54 -8.64 5.05 1.70
N GLY A 55 -7.46 5.15 1.09
CA GLY A 55 -7.35 5.71 -0.24
C GLY A 55 -6.00 5.46 -0.89
N PHE A 56 -5.83 6.10 -2.04
CA PHE A 56 -4.59 6.11 -2.82
C PHE A 56 -4.09 7.55 -2.95
N ARG A 57 -2.78 7.76 -2.87
CA ARG A 57 -2.12 9.05 -3.07
C ARG A 57 -1.06 8.92 -4.15
N PHE A 58 -0.99 9.94 -5.00
CA PHE A 58 0.11 10.11 -5.94
C PHE A 58 0.77 11.47 -5.66
N THR A 59 2.00 11.44 -5.17
CA THR A 59 2.68 12.62 -4.61
C THR A 59 4.16 12.60 -4.97
N PRO A 60 4.87 13.74 -4.98
CA PRO A 60 6.32 13.72 -5.09
C PRO A 60 6.94 12.82 -4.02
N ALA A 61 7.93 12.01 -4.41
CA ALA A 61 8.69 11.16 -3.52
C ALA A 61 9.35 12.02 -2.42
N LEU A 62 9.20 11.61 -1.17
CA LEU A 62 9.85 12.32 -0.05
C LEU A 62 11.38 12.21 -0.14
N PHE A 63 11.86 11.07 -0.65
CA PHE A 63 13.27 10.80 -0.89
C PHE A 63 13.48 10.58 -2.38
N PRO A 64 14.00 11.59 -3.12
CA PRO A 64 14.24 11.46 -4.55
C PRO A 64 15.15 10.28 -4.86
N ASP A 65 14.84 9.57 -5.94
CA ASP A 65 15.67 8.46 -6.39
C ASP A 65 17.03 9.00 -6.88
N PRO A 66 18.18 8.47 -6.39
CA PRO A 66 19.51 8.97 -6.76
C PRO A 66 19.84 8.88 -8.26
N TRP A 67 19.15 8.04 -9.02
CA TRP A 67 19.39 7.80 -10.45
C TRP A 67 18.38 8.51 -11.34
N ILE A 68 17.12 8.62 -10.89
CA ILE A 68 15.99 9.15 -11.67
C ILE A 68 15.70 10.61 -11.32
N GLY A 69 16.15 11.08 -10.15
CA GLY A 69 15.92 12.41 -9.59
C GLY A 69 14.52 12.53 -9.00
N ASP A 70 13.98 13.75 -9.05
CA ASP A 70 12.61 14.01 -8.61
C ASP A 70 11.63 13.11 -9.36
N CYS A 71 10.81 12.39 -8.60
CA CYS A 71 9.82 11.47 -9.10
C CYS A 71 8.55 11.54 -8.24
N MET A 72 7.50 10.94 -8.75
CA MET A 72 6.22 10.75 -8.09
C MET A 72 6.12 9.31 -7.60
N GLU A 73 5.54 9.13 -6.42
CA GLU A 73 5.25 7.84 -5.81
C GLU A 73 3.75 7.65 -5.69
N GLY A 74 3.31 6.43 -6.02
CA GLY A 74 1.98 5.94 -5.72
C GLY A 74 2.00 5.22 -4.37
N LEU A 75 1.12 5.63 -3.46
CA LEU A 75 1.04 5.08 -2.12
C LEU A 75 -0.41 4.76 -1.77
N TRP A 76 -0.64 3.58 -1.22
CA TRP A 76 -1.87 3.34 -0.48
C TRP A 76 -1.74 3.99 0.88
N TYR A 77 -2.86 4.47 1.43
CA TYR A 77 -2.85 5.02 2.78
C TYR A 77 -4.09 4.63 3.57
N LEU A 78 -3.89 4.50 4.88
CA LEU A 78 -4.94 4.43 5.88
C LEU A 78 -4.79 5.63 6.82
N ARG A 79 -5.83 6.45 6.99
CA ARG A 79 -5.84 7.37 8.14
C ARG A 79 -6.34 6.60 9.34
N VAL A 80 -5.51 6.53 10.37
CA VAL A 80 -5.79 5.82 11.61
C VAL A 80 -5.70 6.79 12.79
N ARG A 81 -6.47 6.51 13.82
CA ARG A 81 -6.33 7.18 15.11
C ARG A 81 -5.33 6.41 15.96
N ASP A 82 -4.27 7.08 16.38
CA ASP A 82 -3.23 6.52 17.24
C ASP A 82 -3.00 7.46 18.42
N GLU A 83 -3.16 6.96 19.64
CA GLU A 83 -3.05 7.74 20.89
C GLU A 83 -3.86 9.07 20.89
N GLY A 84 -4.97 9.13 20.17
CA GLY A 84 -5.83 10.31 20.05
C GLY A 84 -5.42 11.31 18.95
N ALA A 85 -4.35 11.06 18.22
CA ALA A 85 -3.96 11.80 17.03
C ALA A 85 -4.38 11.05 15.75
N LEU A 86 -4.80 11.79 14.72
CA LEU A 86 -5.03 11.23 13.40
C LEU A 86 -3.72 11.20 12.61
N MET A 87 -3.31 10.04 12.13
CA MET A 87 -2.11 9.86 11.34
C MET A 87 -2.39 9.09 10.06
N ALA A 88 -1.67 9.42 8.98
CA ALA A 88 -1.68 8.61 7.76
C ALA A 88 -0.60 7.55 7.84
N VAL A 89 -0.98 6.28 7.68
CA VAL A 89 -0.05 5.18 7.47
C VAL A 89 -0.02 4.86 6.00
N GLU A 90 1.14 5.03 5.39
CA GLU A 90 1.36 4.86 3.95
C GLU A 90 2.22 3.63 3.66
N PHE A 91 1.95 2.98 2.53
CA PHE A 91 2.69 1.81 2.05
C PHE A 91 2.64 1.73 0.50
N GLY A 92 3.60 0.99 -0.06
CA GLY A 92 3.83 0.94 -1.52
C GLY A 92 2.61 0.51 -2.35
N GLN A 93 2.44 1.14 -3.53
CA GLN A 93 1.36 0.84 -4.48
C GLN A 93 1.27 -0.65 -4.84
N GLU A 94 2.39 -1.36 -4.89
CA GLU A 94 2.51 -2.77 -5.27
C GLU A 94 1.78 -3.75 -4.33
N HIS A 95 1.41 -3.32 -3.11
CA HIS A 95 0.80 -4.19 -2.12
C HIS A 95 -0.67 -4.51 -2.37
N LEU A 96 -1.38 -3.69 -3.17
CA LEU A 96 -2.81 -3.89 -3.40
C LEU A 96 -3.17 -3.71 -4.87
N ASP A 97 -4.13 -4.53 -5.29
CA ASP A 97 -4.85 -4.40 -6.55
C ASP A 97 -6.32 -4.04 -6.22
N PRO A 98 -6.87 -2.93 -6.74
CA PRO A 98 -8.25 -2.51 -6.47
C PRO A 98 -9.30 -3.53 -6.92
N ASP A 99 -8.95 -4.41 -7.88
CA ASP A 99 -9.84 -5.45 -8.38
C ASP A 99 -9.70 -6.78 -7.62
N ALA A 100 -8.68 -6.92 -6.76
CA ALA A 100 -8.40 -8.11 -5.95
C ALA A 100 -8.09 -7.77 -4.47
N LEU A 101 -8.83 -6.81 -3.90
CA LEU A 101 -8.62 -6.38 -2.51
C LEU A 101 -8.85 -7.49 -1.47
N PRO A 102 -8.09 -7.49 -0.36
CA PRO A 102 -8.26 -8.45 0.73
C PRO A 102 -9.69 -8.49 1.28
N ALA A 103 -10.21 -9.69 1.49
CA ALA A 103 -11.59 -9.86 1.96
C ALA A 103 -11.85 -9.22 3.33
N ALA A 104 -10.85 -9.22 4.23
CA ALA A 104 -10.94 -8.54 5.52
C ALA A 104 -11.13 -7.02 5.35
N LEU A 105 -10.31 -6.39 4.50
CA LEU A 105 -10.45 -4.96 4.19
C LEU A 105 -11.85 -4.63 3.67
N LEU A 106 -12.37 -5.43 2.74
CA LEU A 106 -13.72 -5.23 2.18
C LEU A 106 -14.84 -5.40 3.22
N ARG A 107 -14.68 -6.31 4.20
CA ARG A 107 -15.65 -6.47 5.30
C ARG A 107 -15.70 -5.24 6.20
N HIS A 108 -14.56 -4.62 6.48
CA HIS A 108 -14.44 -3.50 7.40
C HIS A 108 -14.61 -2.13 6.74
N MET A 109 -14.71 -2.07 5.41
CA MET A 109 -14.93 -0.84 4.62
C MET A 109 -16.17 -0.95 3.74
N PRO A 110 -17.38 -1.07 4.31
CA PRO A 110 -18.60 -1.15 3.53
C PRO A 110 -18.76 0.11 2.67
N GLY A 111 -19.09 -0.09 1.40
CA GLY A 111 -19.26 1.02 0.45
C GLY A 111 -17.97 1.57 -0.16
N LEU A 112 -16.82 0.90 0.01
CA LEU A 112 -15.56 1.26 -0.63
C LEU A 112 -15.73 1.56 -2.13
N ASP A 113 -15.43 2.80 -2.53
CA ASP A 113 -15.42 3.25 -3.91
C ASP A 113 -14.12 2.82 -4.61
N ARG A 114 -14.15 1.61 -5.18
CA ARG A 114 -13.06 1.08 -5.99
C ARG A 114 -12.81 1.86 -7.28
N ARG A 115 -13.78 2.66 -7.76
CA ARG A 115 -13.58 3.49 -8.96
C ARG A 115 -12.62 4.63 -8.64
N ALA A 116 -12.79 5.31 -7.51
CA ALA A 116 -11.85 6.35 -7.08
C ALA A 116 -10.41 5.82 -7.01
N LEU A 117 -10.22 4.62 -6.44
CA LEU A 117 -8.89 3.98 -6.37
C LEU A 117 -8.31 3.68 -7.76
N ARG A 118 -9.14 3.14 -8.67
CA ARG A 118 -8.74 2.89 -10.07
C ARG A 118 -8.37 4.16 -10.81
N ASP A 119 -9.10 5.25 -10.58
CA ASP A 119 -8.80 6.55 -11.19
C ASP A 119 -7.43 7.08 -10.72
N GLY A 120 -7.10 6.92 -9.44
CA GLY A 120 -5.76 7.26 -8.91
C GLY A 120 -4.64 6.42 -9.51
N LEU A 121 -4.83 5.10 -9.59
CA LEU A 121 -3.85 4.21 -10.23
C LEU A 121 -3.68 4.51 -11.73
N ALA A 122 -4.76 4.89 -12.42
CA ALA A 122 -4.69 5.30 -13.83
C ALA A 122 -3.88 6.59 -14.03
N VAL A 123 -3.85 7.48 -13.02
CA VAL A 123 -2.97 8.66 -13.02
C VAL A 123 -1.53 8.25 -12.76
N ALA A 124 -1.27 7.40 -11.76
CA ALA A 124 0.08 6.90 -11.47
C ALA A 124 0.70 6.14 -12.68
N ALA A 125 -0.14 5.40 -13.42
CA ALA A 125 0.27 4.68 -14.64
C ALA A 125 0.77 5.60 -15.77
N ARG A 126 0.55 6.92 -15.69
CA ARG A 126 1.14 7.91 -16.63
C ARG A 126 2.63 8.11 -16.42
N GLY A 127 3.18 7.56 -15.33
CA GLY A 127 4.61 7.42 -15.09
C GLY A 127 5.15 8.32 -13.98
N PRO A 128 6.37 8.03 -13.49
CA PRO A 128 6.96 8.64 -12.30
C PRO A 128 7.32 10.11 -12.44
N ARG A 129 7.19 10.72 -13.62
CA ARG A 129 7.40 12.17 -13.84
C ARG A 129 6.10 12.92 -14.14
N HIS A 130 4.95 12.31 -13.89
CA HIS A 130 3.65 12.95 -14.11
C HIS A 130 3.24 13.85 -12.94
N PHE A 131 4.02 14.90 -12.67
CA PHE A 131 3.78 15.82 -11.55
C PHE A 131 2.41 16.51 -11.61
N ALA A 132 1.88 16.79 -12.81
CA ALA A 132 0.55 17.37 -13.00
C ALA A 132 -0.59 16.44 -12.53
N GLY A 133 -0.29 15.18 -12.26
CA GLY A 133 -1.24 14.19 -11.73
C GLY A 133 -1.26 14.10 -10.20
N GLU A 134 -0.53 14.96 -9.47
CA GLU A 134 -0.53 14.95 -8.00
C GLU A 134 -1.97 14.97 -7.45
N GLY A 135 -2.26 14.10 -6.48
CA GLY A 135 -3.59 14.03 -5.90
C GLY A 135 -3.79 12.90 -4.88
N GLU A 136 -4.97 12.94 -4.27
CA GLU A 136 -5.48 11.94 -3.33
C GLU A 136 -6.86 11.45 -3.78
N TRP A 137 -7.04 10.13 -3.82
CA TRP A 137 -8.29 9.46 -4.18
C TRP A 137 -8.77 8.66 -2.99
N VAL A 138 -9.73 9.22 -2.27
CA VAL A 138 -10.34 8.59 -1.11
C VAL A 138 -11.34 7.53 -1.58
N GLY A 139 -11.06 6.27 -1.28
CA GLY A 139 -12.00 5.17 -1.59
C GLY A 139 -13.05 5.00 -0.50
N TRP A 140 -12.71 5.25 0.75
CA TRP A 140 -13.62 5.01 1.87
C TRP A 140 -13.34 5.94 3.05
N ARG A 141 -14.41 6.33 3.74
CA ARG A 141 -14.38 7.06 5.02
C ARG A 141 -15.35 6.41 6.00
N ARG A 142 -14.94 6.35 7.27
CA ARG A 142 -15.83 5.95 8.36
C ARG A 142 -16.96 6.99 8.53
N ASP A 143 -18.15 6.51 8.85
CA ASP A 143 -19.31 7.32 9.26
C ASP A 143 -19.77 6.87 10.67
N PRO A 144 -19.89 7.78 11.67
CA PRO A 144 -19.48 9.18 11.61
C PRO A 144 -17.99 9.30 11.33
N HIS A 145 -17.62 10.36 10.61
CA HIS A 145 -16.21 10.66 10.35
C HIS A 145 -15.48 10.76 11.68
N CYS A 146 -14.32 10.13 11.79
CA CYS A 146 -13.51 10.20 13.00
C CYS A 146 -13.27 11.68 13.35
N ALA A 147 -13.87 12.11 14.46
CA ALA A 147 -13.76 13.46 15.00
C ALA A 147 -12.51 13.61 15.86
#